data_AF-A0A9D5ZAR5-F1
#
_entry.id   AF-A0A9D5ZAR5-F1
#
_cell.length_a   1.000
_cell.length_b   1.000
_cell.length_c   1.000
_cell.angle_alpha   90.00
_cell.angle_beta   90.00
_cell.angle_gamma   90.00
#
_symmetry.space_group_name_H-M   'P 1'
#
loop_
_entity.id
_entity.type
_entity.pdbx_description
1 polymer ?
#
loop_
_entity_poly.entity_id
_entity_poly.type
_entity_poly.pdbx_seq_one_letter_code
_entity_poly.pdbx_strand_id
1 'polypeptide(L)'
;MKPVRLSTFPLNKPFNLLDPINPFSEVVLRLVVGLFTDSPSVIGTASILCGNLLVTAKHVIDDLIRSKSSQQSDSQKVTINHDLVAIQILPGPEYYIWHIIEATADPLTDLLLLHLGNPPSGSNYGTEIKWKQFRVNPFPPTIGERIAAIGYRKSTVKVSKKLDGSNHIDINDEAIISVGEVMEIFEWKRDNVMLPFPCYQVNARFDGGMSGGPVFDETGCLCGVICSNISDSHLTGKPVSYVSTLWPLFRLIISAGRGDKYPRGVPYPVIELTRGKQIAVPEAQRLEDWFSKHIVRS
;
A
#
# COMPACT_ATOMS: atom_id res chain seq x y z
N MET A 1 -5.29 16.55 22.70
CA MET A 1 -6.72 16.24 22.52
C MET A 1 -6.79 15.09 21.52
N LYS A 2 -7.46 13.96 21.80
CA LYS A 2 -7.56 12.87 20.81
C LYS A 2 -8.27 13.39 19.56
N PRO A 3 -7.81 13.06 18.34
CA PRO A 3 -8.48 13.51 17.12
C PRO A 3 -9.93 13.02 17.11
N VAL A 4 -10.80 13.78 16.43
CA VAL A 4 -12.21 13.40 16.28
C VAL A 4 -12.30 12.06 15.54
N ARG A 5 -13.01 11.10 16.13
CA ARG A 5 -13.36 9.84 15.46
C ARG A 5 -14.22 10.16 14.24
N LEU A 6 -13.77 9.76 13.06
CA LEU A 6 -14.50 9.93 11.80
C LEU A 6 -15.26 8.66 11.39
N SER A 7 -14.96 7.52 12.01
CA SER A 7 -15.60 6.24 11.75
C SER A 7 -15.89 5.47 13.02
N THR A 8 -16.94 4.65 12.99
CA THR A 8 -17.34 3.78 14.09
C THR A 8 -16.75 2.37 13.99
N PHE A 9 -16.22 1.98 12.82
CA PHE A 9 -15.68 0.64 12.50
C PHE A 9 -16.37 -0.50 13.28
N PRO A 10 -17.51 -0.98 12.79
CA PRO A 10 -18.36 -1.90 13.54
C PRO A 10 -17.71 -3.28 13.74
N LEU A 11 -17.35 -3.60 14.99
CA LEU A 11 -16.77 -4.91 15.37
C LEU A 11 -17.76 -6.09 15.28
N ASN A 12 -19.06 -5.83 15.20
CA ASN A 12 -20.09 -6.87 15.02
C ASN A 12 -20.14 -7.43 13.59
N LYS A 13 -19.47 -6.78 12.63
CA LYS A 13 -19.23 -7.32 11.29
C LYS A 13 -17.75 -7.11 10.91
N PRO A 14 -16.82 -7.83 11.55
CA PRO A 14 -15.39 -7.53 11.50
C PRO A 14 -14.70 -7.99 10.21
N PHE A 15 -15.44 -8.63 9.29
CA PHE A 15 -14.90 -9.13 8.03
C PHE A 15 -16.04 -9.20 7.00
N ASN A 16 -16.06 -8.29 6.04
CA ASN A 16 -17.12 -8.23 5.02
C ASN A 16 -16.57 -8.04 3.63
N LEU A 17 -17.30 -8.58 2.66
CA LEU A 17 -17.17 -8.21 1.27
C LEU A 17 -17.64 -6.76 1.08
N LEU A 18 -16.84 -5.98 0.39
CA LEU A 18 -17.20 -4.67 -0.11
C LEU A 18 -17.92 -4.83 -1.45
N ASP A 19 -18.84 -3.91 -1.73
CA ASP A 19 -19.44 -3.80 -3.06
C ASP A 19 -18.33 -3.63 -4.12
N PRO A 20 -18.42 -4.27 -5.31
CA PRO A 20 -17.46 -4.03 -6.39
C PRO A 20 -17.27 -2.55 -6.73
N ILE A 21 -18.35 -1.76 -6.61
CA ILE A 21 -18.37 -0.31 -6.77
C ILE A 21 -18.30 0.33 -5.38
N ASN A 22 -17.10 0.29 -4.78
CA ASN A 22 -16.83 0.94 -3.51
C ASN A 22 -15.81 2.09 -3.68
N PRO A 23 -15.90 3.19 -2.92
CA PRO A 23 -14.96 4.32 -3.06
C PRO A 23 -13.48 3.96 -2.80
N PHE A 24 -13.19 2.83 -2.14
CA PHE A 24 -11.81 2.41 -1.91
C PHE A 24 -11.15 1.84 -3.16
N SER A 25 -11.91 1.37 -4.16
CA SER A 25 -11.33 0.86 -5.42
C SER A 25 -10.57 1.93 -6.22
N GLU A 26 -10.87 3.20 -5.96
CA GLU A 26 -10.19 4.36 -6.56
C GLU A 26 -8.79 4.61 -5.95
N VAL A 27 -8.51 4.07 -4.78
CA VAL A 27 -7.33 4.42 -3.96
C VAL A 27 -6.57 3.20 -3.43
N VAL A 28 -7.19 2.03 -3.52
CA VAL A 28 -6.64 0.71 -3.22
C VAL A 28 -6.55 -0.06 -4.53
N LEU A 29 -5.34 -0.36 -4.97
CA LEU A 29 -5.06 -0.89 -6.30
C LEU A 29 -4.63 -2.35 -6.21
N ARG A 30 -4.92 -3.11 -7.27
CA ARG A 30 -4.38 -4.47 -7.43
C ARG A 30 -3.00 -4.38 -8.05
N LEU A 31 -2.03 -5.11 -7.51
CA LEU A 31 -0.74 -5.31 -8.16
C LEU A 31 -0.81 -6.58 -9.00
N VAL A 32 -0.54 -6.45 -10.30
CA VAL A 32 -0.64 -7.53 -11.28
C VAL A 32 0.68 -7.69 -12.00
N VAL A 33 1.16 -8.94 -12.10
CA VAL A 33 2.34 -9.29 -12.90
C VAL A 33 1.89 -10.00 -14.17
N GLY A 34 2.59 -9.75 -15.27
CA GLY A 34 2.38 -10.45 -16.53
C GLY A 34 1.04 -10.13 -17.17
N LEU A 35 0.47 -8.94 -16.93
CA LEU A 35 -0.83 -8.56 -17.49
C LEU A 35 -0.88 -8.67 -19.03
N PHE A 36 0.25 -8.45 -19.69
CA PHE A 36 0.38 -8.53 -21.14
C PHE A 36 0.93 -9.88 -21.63
N THR A 37 0.86 -10.91 -20.78
CA THR A 37 1.29 -12.28 -21.06
C THR A 37 0.11 -13.24 -20.96
N ASP A 38 0.32 -14.51 -21.31
CA ASP A 38 -0.72 -15.55 -21.22
C ASP A 38 -1.01 -16.01 -19.79
N SER A 39 -0.27 -15.51 -18.79
CA SER A 39 -0.38 -15.95 -17.39
C SER A 39 -0.37 -14.77 -16.42
N PRO A 40 -1.36 -13.86 -16.48
CA PRO A 40 -1.46 -12.76 -15.55
C PRO A 40 -1.77 -13.27 -14.14
N SER A 41 -1.20 -12.61 -13.12
CA SER A 41 -1.44 -12.96 -11.72
C SER A 41 -1.53 -11.72 -10.84
N VAL A 42 -2.52 -11.67 -9.94
CA VAL A 42 -2.58 -10.67 -8.89
C VAL A 42 -1.67 -11.13 -7.75
N ILE A 43 -0.69 -10.31 -7.43
CA ILE A 43 0.33 -10.63 -6.42
C ILE A 43 0.09 -9.95 -5.08
N GLY A 44 -0.76 -8.91 -5.03
CA GLY A 44 -1.13 -8.25 -3.79
C GLY A 44 -1.87 -6.94 -4.00
N THR A 45 -1.89 -6.13 -2.95
CA THR A 45 -2.60 -4.86 -2.89
C THR A 45 -1.63 -3.71 -2.64
N ALA A 46 -1.92 -2.52 -3.19
CA ALA A 46 -1.21 -1.28 -2.90
C ALA A 46 -2.20 -0.15 -2.66
N SER A 47 -1.73 0.98 -2.12
CA SER A 47 -2.57 2.17 -1.91
C SER A 47 -1.89 3.45 -2.30
N ILE A 48 -2.69 4.40 -2.79
CA ILE A 48 -2.22 5.74 -3.13
C ILE A 48 -1.76 6.45 -1.85
N LEU A 49 -0.47 6.79 -1.80
CA LEU A 49 0.11 7.59 -0.73
C LEU A 49 -0.05 9.08 -1.05
N CYS A 50 0.41 9.50 -2.23
CA CYS A 50 0.18 10.83 -2.78
C CYS A 50 0.51 10.84 -4.28
N GLY A 51 -0.35 11.46 -5.09
CA GLY A 51 -0.15 11.53 -6.55
C GLY A 51 0.16 10.16 -7.16
N ASN A 52 1.27 10.06 -7.89
CA ASN A 52 1.74 8.83 -8.55
C ASN A 52 2.58 7.91 -7.65
N LEU A 53 2.58 8.10 -6.33
CA LEU A 53 3.26 7.22 -5.38
C LEU A 53 2.26 6.31 -4.69
N LEU A 54 2.53 5.00 -4.77
CA LEU A 54 1.85 3.98 -3.99
C LEU A 54 2.73 3.49 -2.85
N VAL A 55 2.09 3.01 -1.79
CA VAL A 55 2.69 2.21 -0.73
C VAL A 55 2.12 0.79 -0.75
N THR A 56 2.97 -0.19 -0.48
CA THR A 56 2.60 -1.60 -0.31
C THR A 56 3.59 -2.29 0.64
N ALA A 57 3.37 -3.58 0.91
CA ALA A 57 4.31 -4.42 1.62
C ALA A 57 5.41 -4.90 0.66
N LYS A 58 6.66 -4.95 1.13
CA LYS A 58 7.81 -5.33 0.29
C LYS A 58 7.71 -6.76 -0.21
N HIS A 59 7.28 -7.68 0.64
CA HIS A 59 7.15 -9.10 0.30
C HIS A 59 6.16 -9.37 -0.85
N VAL A 60 5.27 -8.42 -1.18
CA VAL A 60 4.34 -8.55 -2.31
C VAL A 60 5.09 -8.71 -3.64
N ILE A 61 6.24 -8.04 -3.81
CA ILE A 61 7.03 -8.12 -5.05
C ILE A 61 8.40 -8.79 -4.84
N ASP A 62 8.63 -9.39 -3.69
CA ASP A 62 9.93 -9.96 -3.30
C ASP A 62 10.45 -10.99 -4.32
N ASP A 63 9.55 -11.83 -4.85
CA ASP A 63 9.90 -12.82 -5.88
C ASP A 63 10.28 -12.16 -7.22
N LEU A 64 9.66 -11.03 -7.54
CA LEU A 64 9.99 -10.24 -8.73
C LEU A 64 11.34 -9.53 -8.56
N ILE A 65 11.64 -9.04 -7.36
CA ILE A 65 12.96 -8.46 -7.06
C ILE A 65 14.02 -9.55 -7.16
N ARG A 66 13.86 -10.66 -6.42
CA ARG A 66 14.83 -11.77 -6.36
C ARG A 66 15.14 -12.39 -7.72
N SER A 67 14.14 -12.55 -8.59
CA SER A 67 14.33 -13.10 -9.94
C SER A 67 15.15 -12.18 -10.86
N LYS A 68 15.28 -10.89 -10.54
CA LYS A 68 16.04 -9.90 -11.32
C LYS A 68 17.39 -9.53 -10.68
N SER A 69 17.57 -9.79 -9.39
CA SER A 69 18.78 -9.48 -8.61
C SER A 69 20.04 -10.28 -8.99
N SER A 70 20.00 -11.10 -10.05
CA SER A 70 21.21 -11.71 -10.64
C SER A 70 22.22 -10.66 -11.13
N GLN A 71 21.82 -9.40 -11.28
CA GLN A 71 22.69 -8.27 -11.62
C GLN A 71 22.43 -7.05 -10.70
N GLN A 72 23.41 -6.79 -9.83
CA GLN A 72 23.75 -5.52 -9.15
C GLN A 72 23.10 -5.09 -7.81
N SER A 73 24.05 -4.89 -6.86
CA SER A 73 24.20 -4.00 -5.68
C SER A 73 22.99 -3.47 -4.90
N ASP A 74 23.08 -3.64 -3.57
CA ASP A 74 22.82 -2.76 -2.39
C ASP A 74 22.00 -1.45 -2.48
N SER A 75 21.40 -1.10 -3.62
CA SER A 75 20.57 0.09 -3.76
C SER A 75 19.15 -0.20 -3.29
N GLN A 76 18.62 0.65 -2.40
CA GLN A 76 17.20 0.68 -2.00
C GLN A 76 16.23 0.78 -3.20
N LYS A 77 16.74 1.12 -4.38
CA LYS A 77 16.00 1.41 -5.59
C LYS A 77 16.14 0.27 -6.60
N VAL A 78 15.01 -0.21 -7.12
CA VAL A 78 14.94 -1.26 -8.14
C VAL A 78 14.13 -0.74 -9.32
N THR A 79 14.71 -0.77 -10.52
CA THR A 79 13.98 -0.51 -11.76
C THR A 79 13.10 -1.72 -12.07
N ILE A 80 11.81 -1.47 -12.25
CA ILE A 80 10.84 -2.53 -12.55
C ILE A 80 10.53 -2.49 -14.04
N ASN A 81 10.75 -3.62 -14.74
CA ASN A 81 10.31 -3.75 -16.14
C ASN A 81 8.77 -3.74 -16.22
N HIS A 82 8.24 -3.50 -17.41
CA HIS A 82 6.81 -3.33 -17.73
C HIS A 82 5.87 -4.48 -17.33
N ASP A 83 6.37 -5.57 -16.76
CA ASP A 83 5.59 -6.72 -16.34
C ASP A 83 4.76 -6.47 -15.08
N LEU A 84 5.12 -5.49 -14.25
CA LEU A 84 4.36 -5.11 -13.06
C LEU A 84 3.48 -3.89 -13.36
N VAL A 85 2.19 -4.03 -13.10
CA VAL A 85 1.21 -2.96 -13.22
C VAL A 85 0.33 -2.84 -11.98
N ALA A 86 -0.19 -1.64 -11.73
CA ALA A 86 -1.24 -1.41 -10.76
C ALA A 86 -2.57 -1.14 -11.48
N ILE A 87 -3.64 -1.82 -11.08
CA ILE A 87 -4.97 -1.63 -11.65
C ILE A 87 -5.84 -0.86 -10.67
N GLN A 88 -6.33 0.29 -11.12
CA GLN A 88 -7.22 1.20 -10.39
C GLN A 88 -8.60 1.16 -11.05
N ILE A 89 -9.64 0.92 -10.25
CA ILE A 89 -11.02 0.89 -10.74
C ILE A 89 -11.71 2.18 -10.26
N LEU A 90 -12.38 2.89 -11.16
CA LEU A 90 -13.14 4.10 -10.86
C LEU A 90 -14.65 3.81 -10.85
N PRO A 91 -15.48 4.68 -10.25
CA PRO A 91 -16.93 4.56 -10.36
C PRO A 91 -17.38 4.55 -11.83
N GLY A 92 -18.12 3.52 -12.22
CA GLY A 92 -18.54 3.29 -13.62
C GLY A 92 -17.68 2.23 -14.33
N PRO A 93 -17.68 2.19 -15.67
CA PRO A 93 -16.89 1.24 -16.46
C PRO A 93 -15.43 1.70 -16.64
N GLU A 94 -14.94 2.58 -15.77
CA GLU A 94 -13.67 3.28 -15.92
C GLU A 94 -12.55 2.63 -15.10
N TYR A 95 -11.36 2.54 -15.70
CA TYR A 95 -10.19 2.00 -15.03
C TYR A 95 -8.90 2.59 -15.59
N TYR A 96 -7.85 2.54 -14.77
CA TYR A 96 -6.48 2.82 -15.16
C TYR A 96 -5.62 1.60 -14.96
N ILE A 97 -4.76 1.32 -15.94
CA ILE A 97 -3.65 0.39 -15.82
C ILE A 97 -2.39 1.24 -15.73
N TRP A 98 -1.68 1.15 -14.62
CA TRP A 98 -0.50 1.94 -14.36
C TRP A 98 0.74 1.06 -14.49
N HIS A 99 1.67 1.41 -15.38
CA HIS A 99 2.99 0.79 -15.31
C HIS A 99 3.70 1.22 -14.04
N ILE A 100 4.31 0.25 -13.34
CA ILE A 100 5.25 0.56 -12.26
C ILE A 100 6.62 0.76 -12.89
N ILE A 101 7.16 1.98 -12.79
CA ILE A 101 8.44 2.33 -13.41
C ILE A 101 9.61 2.21 -12.45
N GLU A 102 9.33 2.26 -11.14
CA GLU A 102 10.34 2.30 -10.10
C GLU A 102 9.76 1.76 -8.79
N ALA A 103 10.57 1.00 -8.06
CA ALA A 103 10.27 0.56 -6.71
C ALA A 103 11.40 0.99 -5.76
N THR A 104 11.05 1.56 -4.62
CA THR A 104 12.01 1.93 -3.55
C THR A 104 11.67 1.16 -2.28
N ALA A 105 12.47 0.16 -1.96
CA ALA A 105 12.27 -0.73 -0.84
C ALA A 105 12.99 -0.21 0.40
N ASP A 106 12.34 -0.32 1.55
CA ASP A 106 13.04 -0.14 2.81
C ASP A 106 13.93 -1.38 3.08
N PRO A 107 15.21 -1.20 3.43
CA PRO A 107 16.11 -2.32 3.64
C PRO A 107 15.88 -3.00 5.01
N LEU A 108 15.23 -2.32 5.95
CA LEU A 108 15.02 -2.80 7.31
C LEU A 108 13.58 -3.18 7.61
N THR A 109 12.62 -2.83 6.75
CA THR A 109 11.19 -3.08 6.99
C THR A 109 10.51 -3.71 5.79
N ASP A 110 9.30 -4.22 6.01
CA ASP A 110 8.45 -4.76 4.95
C ASP A 110 7.62 -3.65 4.26
N LEU A 111 8.26 -2.51 3.98
CA LEU A 111 7.63 -1.37 3.28
C LEU A 111 8.28 -1.14 1.93
N LEU A 112 7.44 -0.76 0.98
CA LEU A 112 7.84 -0.48 -0.39
C LEU A 112 7.03 0.68 -0.96
N LEU A 113 7.75 1.58 -1.63
CA LEU A 113 7.15 2.61 -2.47
C LEU A 113 7.20 2.20 -3.92
N LEU A 114 6.09 2.38 -4.64
CA LEU A 114 6.00 2.16 -6.08
C LEU A 114 5.68 3.47 -6.77
N HIS A 115 6.40 3.77 -7.85
CA HIS A 115 6.16 4.94 -8.68
C HIS A 115 5.36 4.55 -9.91
N LEU A 116 4.18 5.15 -10.07
CA LEU A 116 3.34 5.01 -11.26
C LEU A 116 3.92 5.84 -12.42
N GLY A 117 4.11 5.19 -13.56
CA GLY A 117 4.35 5.83 -14.84
C GLY A 117 3.04 6.32 -15.50
N ASN A 118 3.12 6.68 -16.77
CA ASN A 118 1.92 7.05 -17.53
C ASN A 118 1.07 5.80 -17.84
N PRO A 119 -0.27 5.92 -17.85
CA PRO A 119 -1.14 4.86 -18.33
C PRO A 119 -0.85 4.55 -19.80
N PRO A 120 -0.94 3.29 -20.25
CA PRO A 120 -0.82 2.96 -21.67
C PRO A 120 -2.02 3.49 -22.44
N SER A 121 -1.85 3.71 -23.75
CA SER A 121 -2.84 4.33 -24.67
C SER A 121 -4.19 3.60 -24.77
N GLY A 122 -4.33 2.41 -24.18
CA GLY A 122 -5.57 1.62 -24.12
C GLY A 122 -6.31 1.62 -22.78
N SER A 123 -5.83 2.36 -21.77
CA SER A 123 -6.62 2.72 -20.58
C SER A 123 -7.26 4.11 -20.79
N ASN A 124 -7.89 4.73 -19.78
CA ASN A 124 -8.44 6.10 -19.87
C ASN A 124 -7.32 7.16 -20.11
N TYR A 125 -6.64 7.07 -21.25
CA TYR A 125 -5.46 7.85 -21.60
C TYR A 125 -5.88 9.27 -22.00
N GLY A 126 -5.25 10.28 -21.40
CA GLY A 126 -5.48 11.69 -21.73
C GLY A 126 -6.55 12.40 -20.88
N THR A 127 -7.25 11.71 -19.98
CA THR A 127 -8.08 12.35 -18.96
C THR A 127 -7.24 12.81 -17.78
N GLU A 128 -7.48 14.03 -17.31
CA GLU A 128 -6.80 14.56 -16.11
C GLU A 128 -7.23 13.75 -14.87
N ILE A 129 -6.24 13.27 -14.12
CA ILE A 129 -6.48 12.38 -12.97
C ILE A 129 -6.58 13.22 -11.71
N LYS A 130 -7.77 13.21 -11.10
CA LYS A 130 -8.01 13.81 -9.79
C LYS A 130 -7.62 12.82 -8.71
N TRP A 131 -6.36 12.91 -8.28
CA TRP A 131 -5.83 12.06 -7.22
C TRP A 131 -6.61 12.23 -5.92
N LYS A 132 -7.20 11.13 -5.45
CA LYS A 132 -7.69 11.00 -4.08
C LYS A 132 -6.53 10.48 -3.22
N GLN A 133 -6.32 11.11 -2.07
CA GLN A 133 -5.27 10.71 -1.13
C GLN A 133 -5.78 10.76 0.30
N PHE A 134 -5.19 9.92 1.14
CA PHE A 134 -5.52 9.86 2.56
C PHE A 134 -4.64 10.81 3.36
N ARG A 135 -5.12 11.19 4.54
CA ARG A 135 -4.21 11.64 5.59
C ARG A 135 -3.41 10.44 6.08
N VAL A 136 -2.17 10.66 6.48
CA VAL A 136 -1.26 9.62 6.92
C VAL A 136 -0.93 9.83 8.38
N ASN A 137 -1.14 8.78 9.18
CA ASN A 137 -0.62 8.68 10.52
C ASN A 137 0.63 7.77 10.48
N PRO A 138 1.85 8.31 10.61
CA PRO A 138 3.06 7.52 10.50
C PRO A 138 3.20 6.46 11.61
N PHE A 139 2.53 6.69 12.74
CA PHE A 139 2.68 5.90 13.95
C PHE A 139 1.50 4.92 14.13
N PRO A 140 1.72 3.81 14.85
CA PRO A 140 0.63 2.90 15.16
C PRO A 140 -0.46 3.61 15.99
N PRO A 141 -1.75 3.28 15.79
CA PRO A 141 -2.80 3.67 16.72
C PRO A 141 -2.53 3.07 18.11
N THR A 142 -3.14 3.64 19.15
CA THR A 142 -2.94 3.16 20.53
C THR A 142 -3.60 1.79 20.74
N ILE A 143 -3.08 1.01 21.70
CA ILE A 143 -3.66 -0.29 22.08
C ILE A 143 -5.14 -0.10 22.44
N GLY A 144 -6.00 -0.95 21.88
CA GLY A 144 -7.46 -0.90 22.00
C GLY A 144 -8.16 0.02 21.00
N GLU A 145 -7.44 0.82 20.20
CA GLU A 145 -8.07 1.59 19.11
C GLU A 145 -8.45 0.68 17.96
N ARG A 146 -9.59 0.98 17.33
CA ARG A 146 -10.09 0.23 16.19
C ARG A 146 -9.37 0.62 14.91
N ILE A 147 -9.22 -0.37 14.05
CA ILE A 147 -8.68 -0.20 12.71
C ILE A 147 -9.60 -0.86 11.69
N ALA A 148 -9.52 -0.39 10.44
CA ALA A 148 -10.09 -1.07 9.29
C ALA A 148 -9.02 -1.28 8.23
N ALA A 149 -8.80 -2.53 7.86
CA ALA A 149 -7.89 -2.93 6.82
C ALA A 149 -8.66 -3.30 5.56
N ILE A 150 -8.13 -2.94 4.39
CA ILE A 150 -8.75 -3.23 3.10
C ILE A 150 -7.77 -4.01 2.24
N GLY A 151 -8.25 -5.00 1.51
CA GLY A 151 -7.43 -5.75 0.57
C GLY A 151 -8.26 -6.62 -0.36
N TYR A 152 -7.63 -7.12 -1.42
CA TYR A 152 -8.27 -8.01 -2.37
C TYR A 152 -7.86 -9.45 -2.10
N ARG A 153 -8.83 -10.36 -1.95
CA ARG A 153 -8.55 -11.79 -1.82
C ARG A 153 -9.11 -12.56 -3.01
N LYS A 154 -8.60 -13.79 -3.20
CA LYS A 154 -9.05 -14.73 -4.25
C LYS A 154 -9.09 -14.09 -5.65
N SER A 155 -8.17 -13.17 -5.90
CA SER A 155 -8.14 -12.41 -7.13
C SER A 155 -7.66 -13.26 -8.29
N THR A 156 -8.37 -13.19 -9.40
CA THR A 156 -8.01 -13.83 -10.67
C THR A 156 -8.07 -12.80 -11.79
N VAL A 157 -7.14 -12.90 -12.74
CA VAL A 157 -7.12 -12.06 -13.94
C VAL A 157 -7.13 -12.99 -15.14
N LYS A 158 -7.97 -12.67 -16.12
CA LYS A 158 -8.00 -13.36 -17.41
C LYS A 158 -7.89 -12.33 -18.52
N VAL A 159 -7.09 -12.64 -19.53
CA VAL A 159 -7.01 -11.84 -20.76
C VAL A 159 -7.62 -12.65 -21.88
N SER A 160 -8.60 -12.07 -22.56
CA SER A 160 -9.22 -12.64 -23.76
C SER A 160 -9.13 -11.66 -24.92
N LYS A 161 -9.26 -12.16 -26.15
CA LYS A 161 -9.37 -11.29 -27.34
C LYS A 161 -10.84 -11.04 -27.65
N LYS A 162 -11.18 -9.77 -27.87
CA LYS A 162 -12.46 -9.37 -28.44
C LYS A 162 -12.50 -9.68 -29.94
N LEU A 163 -13.70 -9.66 -30.51
CA LEU A 163 -13.94 -9.87 -31.95
C LEU A 163 -13.20 -8.86 -32.84
N ASP A 164 -12.94 -7.65 -32.34
CA ASP A 164 -12.19 -6.60 -33.03
C ASP A 164 -10.65 -6.76 -32.91
N GLY A 165 -10.18 -7.83 -32.26
CA GLY A 165 -8.77 -8.10 -32.04
C GLY A 165 -8.16 -7.37 -30.84
N SER A 166 -8.90 -6.50 -30.15
CA SER A 166 -8.44 -5.85 -28.91
C SER A 166 -8.46 -6.80 -27.72
N ASN A 167 -7.62 -6.54 -26.72
CA ASN A 167 -7.60 -7.33 -25.49
C ASN A 167 -8.75 -6.91 -24.56
N HIS A 168 -9.37 -7.88 -23.90
CA HIS A 168 -10.30 -7.72 -22.80
C HIS A 168 -9.68 -8.32 -21.54
N ILE A 169 -9.66 -7.54 -20.46
CA ILE A 169 -9.16 -7.98 -19.16
C ILE A 169 -10.37 -8.17 -18.25
N ASP A 170 -10.53 -9.37 -17.73
CA ASP A 170 -11.52 -9.72 -16.73
C ASP A 170 -10.80 -9.92 -15.39
N ILE A 171 -11.22 -9.15 -14.38
CA ILE A 171 -10.65 -9.18 -13.03
C ILE A 171 -11.78 -9.59 -12.09
N ASN A 172 -11.62 -10.76 -11.48
CA ASN A 172 -12.55 -11.27 -10.49
C ASN A 172 -11.82 -11.35 -9.16
N ASP A 173 -12.22 -10.51 -8.20
CA ASP A 173 -11.68 -10.53 -6.85
C ASP A 173 -12.76 -10.25 -5.81
N GLU A 174 -12.39 -10.51 -4.56
CA GLU A 174 -13.19 -10.17 -3.41
C GLU A 174 -12.50 -9.02 -2.66
N ALA A 175 -13.02 -7.81 -2.82
CA ALA A 175 -12.64 -6.66 -2.01
C ALA A 175 -13.14 -6.87 -0.57
N ILE A 176 -12.24 -6.92 0.40
CA ILE A 176 -12.58 -7.18 1.80
C ILE A 176 -12.26 -5.97 2.65
N ILE A 177 -13.16 -5.63 3.56
CA ILE A 177 -12.86 -4.82 4.74
C ILE A 177 -12.80 -5.71 5.97
N SER A 178 -11.67 -5.65 6.69
CA SER A 178 -11.53 -6.29 8.00
C SER A 178 -11.34 -5.26 9.10
N VAL A 179 -12.15 -5.37 10.14
CA VAL A 179 -12.14 -4.49 11.30
C VAL A 179 -11.65 -5.26 12.52
N GLY A 180 -10.80 -4.62 13.32
CA GLY A 180 -10.32 -5.14 14.59
C GLY A 180 -9.78 -4.03 15.47
N GLU A 181 -9.02 -4.41 16.48
CA GLU A 181 -8.40 -3.54 17.46
C GLU A 181 -6.90 -3.80 17.51
N VAL A 182 -6.13 -2.75 17.82
CA VAL A 182 -4.71 -2.87 18.13
C VAL A 182 -4.54 -3.62 19.44
N MET A 183 -3.78 -4.72 19.41
CA MET A 183 -3.54 -5.60 20.55
C MET A 183 -2.20 -5.31 21.22
N GLU A 184 -1.17 -5.06 20.42
CA GLU A 184 0.20 -4.87 20.90
C GLU A 184 0.97 -4.02 19.88
N ILE A 185 1.92 -3.22 20.35
CA ILE A 185 2.76 -2.35 19.52
C ILE A 185 4.21 -2.77 19.68
N PHE A 186 4.86 -3.09 18.56
CA PHE A 186 6.26 -3.43 18.48
C PHE A 186 7.02 -2.28 17.82
N GLU A 187 7.43 -1.31 18.63
CA GLU A 187 8.04 -0.04 18.17
C GLU A 187 9.23 -0.25 17.22
N TRP A 188 10.04 -1.28 17.48
CA TRP A 188 11.26 -1.59 16.73
C TRP A 188 11.19 -2.90 15.96
N LYS A 189 10.68 -3.96 16.59
CA LYS A 189 10.49 -5.30 16.02
C LYS A 189 9.71 -6.19 16.97
N ARG A 190 8.99 -7.19 16.43
CA ARG A 190 8.36 -8.25 17.25
C ARG A 190 9.38 -9.31 17.65
N ASP A 191 10.17 -9.78 16.68
CA ASP A 191 11.22 -10.79 16.84
C ASP A 191 12.30 -10.61 15.77
N ASN A 192 13.31 -11.49 15.72
CA ASN A 192 14.43 -11.36 14.78
C ASN A 192 14.25 -12.09 13.44
N VAL A 193 13.15 -12.81 13.24
CA VAL A 193 12.97 -13.76 12.14
C VAL A 193 11.76 -13.40 11.28
N MET A 194 10.56 -13.39 11.86
CA MET A 194 9.32 -13.18 11.12
C MET A 194 9.02 -11.70 10.90
N LEU A 195 9.18 -10.89 11.96
CA LEU A 195 8.85 -9.46 11.93
C LEU A 195 9.97 -8.63 12.60
N PRO A 196 11.16 -8.57 11.97
CA PRO A 196 12.34 -7.84 12.47
C PRO A 196 12.26 -6.31 12.30
N PHE A 197 11.05 -5.75 12.28
CA PHE A 197 10.80 -4.36 11.96
C PHE A 197 9.61 -3.75 12.72
N PRO A 198 9.49 -2.41 12.77
CA PRO A 198 8.40 -1.71 13.43
C PRO A 198 7.00 -2.12 12.92
N CYS A 199 6.23 -2.78 13.77
CA CYS A 199 4.89 -3.28 13.43
C CYS A 199 3.96 -3.25 14.64
N TYR A 200 2.69 -3.58 14.44
CA TYR A 200 1.74 -3.77 15.53
C TYR A 200 0.80 -4.94 15.24
N GLN A 201 0.40 -5.62 16.31
CA GLN A 201 -0.55 -6.72 16.24
C GLN A 201 -1.98 -6.18 16.29
N VAL A 202 -2.86 -6.77 15.50
CA VAL A 202 -4.29 -6.50 15.49
C VAL A 202 -5.09 -7.80 15.58
N ASN A 203 -6.32 -7.71 16.07
CA ASN A 203 -7.26 -8.83 16.05
C ASN A 203 -8.20 -8.84 14.82
N ALA A 204 -7.82 -8.10 13.76
CA ALA A 204 -8.48 -8.14 12.46
C ALA A 204 -8.03 -9.36 11.65
N ARG A 205 -8.92 -9.95 10.86
CA ARG A 205 -8.63 -11.10 10.01
C ARG A 205 -8.03 -10.62 8.68
N PHE A 206 -6.81 -11.02 8.38
CA PHE A 206 -6.22 -10.85 7.06
C PHE A 206 -6.14 -12.20 6.35
N ASP A 207 -6.60 -12.25 5.10
CA ASP A 207 -6.54 -13.41 4.21
C ASP A 207 -5.43 -13.20 3.16
N GLY A 208 -4.98 -14.29 2.53
CA GLY A 208 -4.04 -14.23 1.41
C GLY A 208 -4.54 -13.32 0.27
N GLY A 209 -3.62 -12.57 -0.33
CA GLY A 209 -3.90 -11.54 -1.35
C GLY A 209 -4.10 -10.13 -0.79
N MET A 210 -4.49 -10.00 0.49
CA MET A 210 -4.69 -8.69 1.12
C MET A 210 -3.36 -7.97 1.46
N SER A 211 -2.23 -8.66 1.40
CA SER A 211 -0.90 -8.10 1.66
C SER A 211 -0.65 -6.78 0.94
N GLY A 212 -0.08 -5.82 1.66
CA GLY A 212 0.17 -4.47 1.18
C GLY A 212 -1.06 -3.55 1.14
N GLY A 213 -2.25 -4.08 1.45
CA GLY A 213 -3.46 -3.30 1.57
C GLY A 213 -3.42 -2.31 2.73
N PRO A 214 -4.15 -1.18 2.64
CA PRO A 214 -4.07 -0.11 3.62
C PRO A 214 -4.80 -0.46 4.90
N VAL A 215 -4.31 0.08 6.00
CA VAL A 215 -4.95 0.05 7.31
C VAL A 215 -5.27 1.47 7.75
N PHE A 216 -6.52 1.70 8.14
CA PHE A 216 -7.03 3.00 8.58
C PHE A 216 -7.33 3.00 10.08
N ASP A 217 -7.00 4.08 10.76
CA ASP A 217 -7.42 4.33 12.15
C ASP A 217 -8.82 4.95 12.24
N GLU A 218 -9.37 5.07 13.45
CA GLU A 218 -10.70 5.64 13.70
C GLU A 218 -10.86 7.08 13.21
N THR A 219 -9.76 7.76 12.88
CA THR A 219 -9.72 9.14 12.35
C THR A 219 -9.70 9.17 10.82
N GLY A 220 -9.73 8.00 10.18
CA GLY A 220 -9.66 7.82 8.73
C GLY A 220 -8.27 8.07 8.16
N CYS A 221 -7.22 8.09 9.00
CA CYS A 221 -5.85 8.21 8.50
C CYS A 221 -5.29 6.82 8.15
N LEU A 222 -4.57 6.74 7.04
CA LEU A 222 -3.73 5.59 6.71
C LEU A 222 -2.66 5.46 7.80
N CYS A 223 -2.69 4.38 8.56
CA CYS A 223 -1.83 4.14 9.73
C CYS A 223 -0.92 2.91 9.61
N GLY A 224 -1.04 2.16 8.50
CA GLY A 224 -0.19 1.02 8.23
C GLY A 224 -0.53 0.31 6.93
N VAL A 225 0.24 -0.73 6.62
CA VAL A 225 -0.06 -1.68 5.54
C VAL A 225 -0.08 -3.11 6.09
N ILE A 226 -0.99 -3.94 5.58
CA ILE A 226 -1.10 -5.35 5.91
C ILE A 226 0.22 -6.05 5.55
N CYS A 227 0.89 -6.67 6.52
CA CYS A 227 2.19 -7.33 6.28
C CYS A 227 2.21 -8.82 6.57
N SER A 228 1.49 -9.30 7.59
CA SER A 228 1.52 -10.72 7.94
C SER A 228 0.30 -11.13 8.75
N ASN A 229 0.09 -12.44 8.84
CA ASN A 229 -0.90 -13.07 9.70
C ASN A 229 -0.40 -14.42 10.22
N ILE A 230 -1.00 -14.88 11.31
CA ILE A 230 -0.94 -16.29 11.70
C ILE A 230 -2.11 -16.98 11.01
N SER A 231 -1.81 -17.78 9.98
CA SER A 231 -2.80 -18.57 9.25
C SER A 231 -3.71 -19.33 10.19
N ASP A 232 -5.01 -19.34 9.87
CA ASP A 232 -6.04 -20.08 10.61
C ASP A 232 -6.22 -19.72 12.10
N SER A 233 -5.54 -18.69 12.61
CA SER A 233 -5.73 -18.19 13.98
C SER A 233 -7.19 -17.82 14.29
N HIS A 234 -7.92 -17.38 13.26
CA HIS A 234 -9.35 -17.07 13.33
C HIS A 234 -10.25 -18.30 13.56
N LEU A 235 -9.76 -19.51 13.31
CA LEU A 235 -10.49 -20.76 13.56
C LEU A 235 -10.39 -21.19 15.03
N THR A 236 -9.31 -20.81 15.72
CA THR A 236 -9.03 -21.21 17.10
C THR A 236 -9.22 -20.08 18.12
N GLY A 237 -9.58 -18.88 17.66
CA GLY A 237 -9.75 -17.72 18.53
C GLY A 237 -9.89 -16.40 17.77
N LYS A 238 -9.49 -15.30 18.43
CA LYS A 238 -9.38 -14.01 17.75
C LYS A 238 -8.26 -14.10 16.69
N PRO A 239 -8.46 -13.56 15.48
CA PRO A 239 -7.40 -13.49 14.48
C PRO A 239 -6.13 -12.85 15.06
N VAL A 240 -4.97 -13.32 14.62
CA VAL A 240 -3.69 -12.69 14.95
C VAL A 240 -3.04 -12.24 13.65
N SER A 241 -3.04 -10.93 13.43
CA SER A 241 -2.48 -10.32 12.24
C SER A 241 -1.58 -9.14 12.57
N TYR A 242 -0.73 -8.77 11.63
CA TYR A 242 0.30 -7.75 11.81
C TYR A 242 0.23 -6.69 10.71
N VAL A 243 0.52 -5.47 11.13
CA VAL A 243 0.53 -4.29 10.28
C VAL A 243 1.87 -3.60 10.41
N SER A 244 2.50 -3.29 9.28
CA SER A 244 3.74 -2.48 9.25
C SER A 244 3.40 -1.04 9.58
N THR A 245 4.14 -0.43 10.50
CA THR A 245 4.02 1.01 10.79
C THR A 245 4.63 1.83 9.65
N LEU A 246 4.15 3.06 9.45
CA LEU A 246 4.54 3.86 8.28
C LEU A 246 5.71 4.82 8.52
N TRP A 247 6.09 5.10 9.77
CA TRP A 247 7.19 6.04 10.05
C TRP A 247 8.50 5.70 9.31
N PRO A 248 8.90 4.42 9.11
CA PRO A 248 10.13 4.09 8.37
C PRO A 248 10.07 4.51 6.90
N LEU A 249 8.87 4.64 6.32
CA LEU A 249 8.69 5.13 4.97
C LEU A 249 9.26 6.54 4.77
N PHE A 250 9.18 7.38 5.82
CA PHE A 250 9.55 8.79 5.73
C PHE A 250 11.06 9.05 5.65
N ARG A 251 11.91 8.04 5.91
CA ARG A 251 13.36 8.13 5.71
C ARG A 251 13.82 7.68 4.32
N LEU A 252 12.95 7.06 3.53
CA LEU A 252 13.32 6.56 2.20
C LEU A 252 13.68 7.71 1.28
N ILE A 253 14.77 7.54 0.52
CA ILE A 253 15.20 8.50 -0.49
C ILE A 253 14.55 8.13 -1.81
N ILE A 254 13.77 9.06 -2.37
CA ILE A 254 13.07 8.89 -3.65
C ILE A 254 13.40 10.05 -4.60
N SER A 255 13.10 9.89 -5.89
CA SER A 255 13.30 10.94 -6.91
C SER A 255 12.00 11.28 -7.65
N ALA A 256 10.84 11.09 -7.00
CA ALA A 256 9.54 11.34 -7.60
C ALA A 256 9.32 12.85 -7.90
N GLY A 257 8.40 13.16 -8.81
CA GLY A 257 8.04 14.54 -9.11
C GLY A 257 7.25 15.17 -7.95
N ARG A 258 7.72 16.30 -7.41
CA ARG A 258 7.02 17.06 -6.34
C ARG A 258 6.10 18.18 -6.86
N GLY A 259 5.91 18.25 -8.18
CA GLY A 259 5.26 19.35 -8.89
C GLY A 259 6.26 20.41 -9.39
N ASP A 260 5.78 21.36 -10.21
CA ASP A 260 6.64 22.29 -10.95
C ASP A 260 7.41 23.30 -10.09
N LYS A 261 7.08 23.41 -8.80
CA LYS A 261 7.79 24.27 -7.83
C LYS A 261 9.10 23.67 -7.34
N TYR A 262 9.42 22.44 -7.70
CA TYR A 262 10.59 21.72 -7.20
C TYR A 262 11.44 21.20 -8.37
N PRO A 263 12.77 21.11 -8.21
CA PRO A 263 13.64 20.50 -9.21
C PRO A 263 13.22 19.05 -9.52
N ARG A 264 13.22 18.70 -10.81
CA ARG A 264 12.97 17.33 -11.27
C ARG A 264 14.25 16.49 -11.15
N GLY A 265 14.10 15.19 -10.89
CA GLY A 265 15.23 14.24 -10.85
C GLY A 265 16.16 14.38 -9.63
N VAL A 266 15.80 15.19 -8.64
CA VAL A 266 16.59 15.33 -7.41
C VAL A 266 16.13 14.31 -6.37
N PRO A 267 17.06 13.54 -5.75
CA PRO A 267 16.72 12.64 -4.66
C PRO A 267 16.43 13.41 -3.37
N TYR A 268 15.42 12.98 -2.61
CA TYR A 268 15.04 13.59 -1.34
C TYR A 268 14.35 12.55 -0.43
N PRO A 269 14.42 12.71 0.91
CA PRO A 269 13.71 11.82 1.83
C PRO A 269 12.20 12.06 1.76
N VAL A 270 11.39 11.02 1.87
CA VAL A 270 9.92 11.12 1.77
C VAL A 270 9.30 12.11 2.77
N ILE A 271 9.92 12.37 3.92
CA ILE A 271 9.50 13.44 4.85
C ILE A 271 9.38 14.83 4.19
N GLU A 272 10.12 15.09 3.11
CA GLU A 272 9.99 16.29 2.30
C GLU A 272 8.62 16.45 1.62
N LEU A 273 7.94 15.35 1.33
CA LEU A 273 6.56 15.37 0.84
C LEU A 273 5.57 15.84 1.90
N THR A 274 5.86 15.58 3.18
CA THR A 274 5.09 16.16 4.29
C THR A 274 5.39 17.65 4.44
N ARG A 275 6.66 18.05 4.41
CA ARG A 275 7.09 19.46 4.48
C ARG A 275 6.51 20.31 3.36
N GLY A 276 6.42 19.75 2.15
CA GLY A 276 5.82 20.39 0.99
C GLY A 276 4.28 20.25 0.89
N LYS A 277 3.64 19.62 1.89
CA LYS A 277 2.19 19.38 1.98
C LYS A 277 1.60 18.48 0.89
N GLN A 278 2.43 17.70 0.19
CA GLN A 278 1.96 16.65 -0.72
C GLN A 278 1.35 15.47 0.07
N ILE A 279 1.96 15.08 1.19
CA ILE A 279 1.39 14.09 2.13
C ILE A 279 0.84 14.83 3.34
N ALA A 280 -0.45 14.66 3.61
CA ALA A 280 -1.10 15.27 4.76
C ALA A 280 -0.87 14.42 6.03
N VAL A 281 0.04 14.87 6.90
CA VAL A 281 0.30 14.23 8.21
C VAL A 281 -0.29 15.10 9.32
N PRO A 282 -1.36 14.68 10.04
CA PRO A 282 -2.00 15.50 11.08
C PRO A 282 -1.06 15.96 12.19
N GLU A 283 -0.14 15.09 12.62
CA GLU A 283 0.86 15.37 13.65
C GLU A 283 2.27 15.51 13.05
N ALA A 284 2.43 16.32 11.99
CA ALA A 284 3.70 16.48 11.29
C ALA A 284 4.88 16.85 12.22
N GLN A 285 4.64 17.71 13.23
CA GLN A 285 5.69 18.07 14.19
C GLN A 285 6.18 16.87 15.01
N ARG A 286 5.28 15.94 15.38
CA ARG A 286 5.65 14.72 16.10
C ARG A 286 6.56 13.84 15.24
N LEU A 287 6.30 13.77 13.94
CA LEU A 287 7.18 13.06 13.00
C LEU A 287 8.57 13.72 12.91
N GLU A 288 8.63 15.05 12.83
CA GLU A 288 9.90 15.80 12.81
C GLU A 288 10.70 15.60 14.10
N ASP A 289 10.04 15.69 15.26
CA ASP A 289 10.66 15.47 16.56
C ASP A 289 11.14 14.02 16.70
N TRP A 290 10.37 13.06 16.20
CA TRP A 290 10.74 11.65 16.18
C TRP A 290 12.02 11.43 15.36
N PHE A 291 12.08 11.99 14.16
CA PHE A 291 13.24 11.89 13.28
C PHE A 291 14.45 12.58 13.90
N SER A 292 14.28 13.77 14.48
CA SER A 292 15.37 14.49 15.14
C SER A 292 15.97 13.74 16.33
N LYS A 293 15.17 12.94 17.04
CA LYS A 293 15.60 12.16 18.20
C LYS A 293 16.19 10.79 17.84
N HIS A 294 15.63 10.11 16.85
CA HIS A 294 15.92 8.69 16.59
C HIS A 294 16.63 8.42 15.27
N ILE A 295 16.56 9.37 14.33
CA ILE A 295 17.18 9.27 13.00
C ILE A 295 18.25 10.36 12.94
N VAL A 296 19.42 10.08 13.54
CA VAL A 296 20.58 10.99 13.43
C VAL A 296 20.87 11.17 11.94
N ARG A 297 20.96 12.44 11.50
CA ARG A 297 21.40 12.78 10.14
C ARG A 297 22.83 12.24 9.98
N SER A 298 22.98 11.08 9.34
CA SER A 298 24.26 10.62 8.80
C SER A 298 24.66 11.50 7.62
#